data_AF-A0A969I2S5-F1
#
_entry.id   AF-A0A969I2S5-F1
#
_cell.length_a   1.000
_cell.length_b   1.000
_cell.length_c   1.000
_cell.angle_alpha   90.00
_cell.angle_beta   90.00
_cell.angle_gamma   90.00
#
_symmetry.space_group_name_H-M   'P 1'
#
loop_
_entity.id
_entity.type
_entity.pdbx_description
1 polymer ?
#
loop_
_entity_poly.entity_id
_entity_poly.type
_entity_poly.pdbx_seq_one_letter_code
_entity_poly.pdbx_strand_id
1 'polypeptide(L)'
;MAQWSKQLQTQEVQIAETRKVLQENVDALAKRVGLMNAHVIRLDALGQRLTEMANIDDREFDFRNAPAQGGPEPDMQGQAAQIPTLTDMIDELAAQVEQRELELGVLENVILSRNLSEQIRPGGRPVLAGWISSYFGSRSDPFTGYTAHHKGIDFAGRAGAEVVAVAAGVVTWSRERYGYGRGQYRYLRYPCPTWFNACGRRSMASSARSPHDGRN
;
A
#
# COMPACT_ATOMS: atom_id res chain seq x y z
N MET A 1 5.29 -16.57 -74.58
CA MET A 1 5.91 -17.34 -73.47
C MET A 1 6.81 -16.48 -72.58
N ALA A 2 7.79 -15.73 -73.11
CA ALA A 2 8.73 -14.94 -72.28
C ALA A 2 8.11 -13.77 -71.47
N GLN A 3 7.07 -13.10 -71.96
CA GLN A 3 6.36 -12.05 -71.20
C GLN A 3 5.63 -12.59 -69.97
N TRP A 4 5.08 -13.81 -70.09
CA TRP A 4 4.31 -14.45 -69.02
C TRP A 4 5.21 -14.90 -67.86
N SER A 5 6.40 -15.44 -68.16
CA SER A 5 7.36 -15.80 -67.09
C SER A 5 7.84 -14.57 -66.33
N LYS A 6 8.06 -13.44 -67.02
CA LYS A 6 8.45 -12.18 -66.39
C LYS A 6 7.36 -11.67 -65.44
N GLN A 7 6.10 -11.77 -65.86
CA GLN A 7 4.95 -11.32 -65.09
C GLN A 7 4.70 -12.19 -63.85
N LEU A 8 4.86 -13.52 -63.96
CA LEU A 8 4.86 -14.45 -62.82
C LEU A 8 5.97 -14.13 -61.81
N GLN A 9 7.18 -13.87 -62.31
CA GLN A 9 8.31 -13.53 -61.45
C GLN A 9 8.09 -12.20 -60.71
N THR A 10 7.47 -11.21 -61.36
CA THR A 10 7.07 -9.96 -60.71
C THR A 10 6.00 -10.18 -59.64
N GLN A 11 5.00 -11.02 -59.90
CA GLN A 11 3.97 -11.35 -58.92
C GLN A 11 4.53 -12.10 -57.71
N GLU A 12 5.45 -13.06 -57.90
CA GLU A 12 6.09 -13.76 -56.78
C GLU A 12 6.88 -12.80 -55.88
N VAL A 13 7.62 -11.86 -56.47
CA VAL A 13 8.33 -10.83 -55.70
C VAL A 13 7.35 -9.93 -54.96
N GLN A 14 6.27 -9.48 -55.61
CA GLN A 14 5.24 -8.66 -54.98
C GLN A 14 4.53 -9.38 -53.82
N ILE A 15 4.21 -10.67 -53.98
CA ILE A 15 3.60 -11.49 -52.93
C ILE A 15 4.58 -11.67 -51.76
N ALA A 16 5.86 -11.93 -52.05
CA ALA A 16 6.88 -12.07 -51.02
C ALA A 16 7.07 -10.76 -50.22
N GLU A 17 7.10 -9.62 -50.90
CA GLU A 17 7.19 -8.31 -50.28
C GLU A 17 5.95 -7.96 -49.46
N THR A 18 4.75 -8.19 -50.01
CA THR A 18 3.48 -7.98 -49.30
C THR A 18 3.39 -8.85 -48.05
N ARG A 19 3.79 -10.13 -48.16
CA ARG A 19 3.80 -11.05 -47.01
C ARG A 19 4.79 -10.60 -45.93
N LYS A 20 5.95 -10.07 -46.32
CA LYS A 20 6.94 -9.52 -45.40
C LYS A 20 6.37 -8.31 -44.64
N VAL A 21 5.77 -7.35 -45.33
CA VAL A 21 5.13 -6.18 -44.70
C VAL A 21 3.98 -6.61 -43.78
N LEU A 22 3.18 -7.59 -44.20
CA LEU A 22 2.10 -8.13 -43.38
C LEU A 22 2.64 -8.78 -42.09
N GLN A 23 3.73 -9.55 -42.17
CA GLN A 23 4.39 -10.13 -41.00
C GLN A 23 4.93 -9.06 -40.06
N GLU A 24 5.61 -8.04 -40.58
CA GLU A 24 6.10 -6.92 -39.76
C GLU A 24 4.97 -6.19 -39.04
N ASN A 25 3.82 -6.00 -39.70
CA ASN A 25 2.63 -5.39 -39.09
C ASN A 25 2.01 -6.30 -38.02
N VAL A 26 1.91 -7.62 -38.26
CA VAL A 26 1.40 -8.58 -37.27
C VAL A 26 2.31 -8.64 -36.05
N ASP A 27 3.63 -8.62 -36.23
CA ASP A 27 4.59 -8.61 -35.13
C ASP A 27 4.49 -7.32 -34.31
N ALA A 28 4.28 -6.17 -34.96
CA ALA A 28 4.04 -4.89 -34.29
C ALA A 28 2.74 -4.91 -33.48
N LEU A 29 1.65 -5.46 -34.03
CA LEU A 29 0.37 -5.62 -33.33
C LEU A 29 0.50 -6.59 -32.14
N ALA A 30 1.20 -7.71 -32.30
CA ALA A 30 1.42 -8.68 -31.23
C ALA A 30 2.18 -8.05 -30.05
N LYS A 31 3.22 -7.25 -30.33
CA LYS A 31 3.94 -6.48 -29.29
C LYS A 31 3.02 -5.49 -28.57
N ARG A 32 2.16 -4.78 -29.30
CA ARG A 32 1.20 -3.81 -28.73
C ARG A 32 0.15 -4.47 -27.85
N VAL A 33 -0.44 -5.58 -28.30
CA VAL A 33 -1.37 -6.38 -27.49
C VAL A 33 -0.68 -6.90 -26.23
N GLY A 34 0.58 -7.34 -26.35
CA GLY A 34 1.39 -7.74 -25.20
C GLY A 34 1.62 -6.61 -24.19
N LEU A 35 1.95 -5.41 -24.68
CA LEU A 35 2.10 -4.21 -23.83
C LEU A 35 0.78 -3.82 -23.16
N MET A 36 -0.33 -3.76 -23.91
CA MET A 36 -1.66 -3.47 -23.34
C MET A 36 -2.06 -4.49 -22.28
N ASN A 37 -1.81 -5.78 -22.52
CA ASN A 37 -2.10 -6.82 -21.53
C ASN A 37 -1.26 -6.64 -20.26
N ALA A 38 0.02 -6.26 -20.39
CA ALA A 38 0.87 -5.97 -19.24
C ALA A 38 0.36 -4.75 -18.44
N HIS A 39 -0.13 -3.71 -19.12
CA HIS A 39 -0.73 -2.53 -18.48
C HIS A 39 -2.02 -2.89 -17.71
N VAL A 40 -2.92 -3.67 -18.32
CA VAL A 40 -4.15 -4.13 -17.63
C VAL A 40 -3.81 -4.89 -16.35
N ILE A 41 -2.87 -5.85 -16.42
CA ILE A 41 -2.42 -6.61 -15.23
C ILE A 41 -1.90 -5.68 -14.13
N ARG A 42 -1.17 -4.61 -14.49
CA ARG A 42 -0.63 -3.65 -13.53
C ARG A 42 -1.73 -2.79 -12.90
N LEU A 43 -2.68 -2.33 -13.71
CA LEU A 43 -3.83 -1.57 -13.23
C LEU A 43 -4.69 -2.41 -12.27
N ASP A 44 -4.92 -3.69 -12.59
CA ASP A 44 -5.67 -4.60 -11.73
C ASP A 44 -4.96 -4.79 -10.38
N ALA A 45 -3.64 -4.97 -10.39
CA ALA A 45 -2.84 -5.11 -9.17
C ALA A 45 -2.87 -3.83 -8.30
N LEU A 46 -2.78 -2.65 -8.93
CA LEU A 46 -2.85 -1.38 -8.23
C LEU A 46 -4.25 -1.11 -7.65
N GLY A 47 -5.31 -1.45 -8.40
CA GLY A 47 -6.70 -1.37 -7.93
C GLY A 47 -6.96 -2.23 -6.69
N GLN A 48 -6.46 -3.48 -6.69
CA GLN A 48 -6.53 -4.37 -5.52
C GLN A 48 -5.81 -3.77 -4.30
N ARG A 49 -4.63 -3.19 -4.49
CA ARG A 49 -3.89 -2.57 -3.38
C ARG A 49 -4.59 -1.32 -2.81
N LEU A 50 -5.21 -0.50 -3.65
CA LEU A 50 -5.95 0.67 -3.22
C LEU A 50 -7.22 0.31 -2.44
N THR A 51 -7.96 -0.71 -2.88
CA THR A 51 -9.17 -1.19 -2.20
C THR A 51 -8.85 -1.76 -0.81
N GLU A 52 -7.77 -2.54 -0.68
CA GLU A 52 -7.27 -3.02 0.62
C GLU A 52 -6.91 -1.87 1.59
N MET A 53 -6.21 -0.84 1.10
CA MET A 53 -5.81 0.30 1.94
C MET A 53 -6.99 1.18 2.37
N ALA A 54 -7.99 1.33 1.50
CA ALA A 54 -9.14 2.20 1.74
C ALA A 54 -10.31 1.48 2.45
N ASN A 55 -10.20 0.16 2.70
CA ASN A 55 -11.25 -0.67 3.27
C ASN A 55 -12.59 -0.51 2.52
N ILE A 56 -12.51 -0.41 1.18
CA ILE A 56 -13.65 -0.33 0.26
C ILE A 56 -14.13 -1.77 0.01
N ASP A 57 -15.45 -1.99 -0.04
CA ASP A 57 -16.03 -3.32 -0.26
C ASP A 57 -15.71 -3.79 -1.69
N ASP A 58 -15.03 -4.94 -1.81
CA ASP A 58 -14.66 -5.61 -3.07
C ASP A 58 -15.83 -5.80 -4.06
N ARG A 59 -17.08 -5.71 -3.57
CA ARG A 59 -18.30 -5.84 -4.40
C ARG A 59 -18.60 -4.62 -5.27
N GLU A 60 -18.06 -3.45 -4.92
CA GLU A 60 -18.27 -2.21 -5.69
C GLU A 60 -17.17 -2.02 -6.76
N PHE A 61 -15.98 -2.60 -6.54
CA PHE A 61 -14.84 -2.55 -7.45
C PHE A 61 -14.17 -3.93 -7.58
N ASP A 62 -14.64 -4.75 -8.52
CA ASP A 62 -14.09 -6.08 -8.77
C ASP A 62 -13.13 -6.09 -9.95
N PHE A 63 -11.83 -6.07 -9.65
CA PHE A 63 -10.74 -6.15 -10.63
C PHE A 63 -10.36 -7.59 -11.03
N ARG A 64 -11.05 -8.61 -10.50
CA ARG A 64 -10.76 -10.03 -10.80
C ARG A 64 -11.56 -10.55 -11.99
N ASN A 65 -12.68 -9.89 -12.29
CA ASN A 65 -13.57 -10.25 -13.37
C ASN A 65 -13.50 -9.21 -14.49
N ALA A 66 -13.66 -9.68 -15.74
CA ALA A 66 -13.74 -8.77 -16.88
C ALA A 66 -14.92 -7.80 -16.68
N PRO A 67 -14.73 -6.49 -16.97
CA PRO A 67 -15.81 -5.51 -16.83
C PRO A 67 -16.99 -5.88 -17.73
N ALA A 68 -18.20 -5.50 -17.30
CA ALA A 68 -19.39 -5.68 -18.12
C ALA A 68 -19.24 -4.90 -19.43
N GLN A 69 -19.10 -5.61 -20.55
CA GLN A 69 -19.19 -5.02 -21.88
C GLN A 69 -20.68 -4.85 -22.22
N GLY A 70 -21.06 -3.66 -22.67
CA GLY A 70 -22.45 -3.23 -22.84
C GLY A 70 -23.31 -4.14 -23.72
N GLY A 71 -24.63 -3.89 -23.67
CA GLY A 71 -25.63 -4.61 -24.46
C GLY A 71 -25.60 -4.24 -25.95
N PRO A 72 -26.35 -4.98 -26.80
CA PRO A 72 -26.35 -4.80 -28.24
C PRO A 72 -26.66 -3.34 -28.61
N GLU A 73 -25.72 -2.70 -29.29
CA GLU A 73 -25.95 -1.38 -29.87
C GLU A 73 -27.00 -1.50 -30.98
N PRO A 74 -27.99 -0.58 -31.05
CA PRO A 74 -28.86 -0.50 -32.21
C PRO A 74 -27.99 -0.23 -33.44
N ASP A 75 -28.30 -0.93 -34.52
CA ASP A 75 -27.59 -0.96 -35.81
C ASP A 75 -27.32 0.46 -36.35
N MET A 76 -26.27 1.10 -35.85
CA MET A 76 -25.74 2.31 -36.46
C MET A 76 -25.01 1.81 -37.68
N GLN A 77 -25.59 2.12 -38.84
CA GLN A 77 -24.87 2.18 -40.11
C GLN A 77 -23.79 3.27 -40.00
N GLY A 78 -22.75 2.97 -39.24
CA GLY A 78 -21.57 3.79 -39.10
C GLY A 78 -20.84 3.77 -40.42
N GLN A 79 -20.68 4.94 -41.02
CA GLN A 79 -19.64 5.12 -42.03
C GLN A 79 -18.35 4.64 -41.37
N ALA A 80 -17.69 3.65 -41.97
CA ALA A 80 -16.34 3.26 -41.56
C ALA A 80 -15.52 4.54 -41.58
N ALA A 81 -15.21 5.07 -40.38
CA ALA A 81 -14.38 6.25 -40.24
C ALA A 81 -13.15 5.98 -41.09
N GLN A 82 -12.89 6.84 -42.09
CA GLN A 82 -11.72 6.68 -42.94
C GLN A 82 -10.51 6.72 -42.03
N ILE A 83 -9.99 5.54 -41.71
CA ILE A 83 -9.02 5.28 -40.65
C ILE A 83 -7.84 6.24 -40.81
N PRO A 84 -7.76 7.34 -40.05
CA PRO A 84 -6.47 7.92 -39.75
C PRO A 84 -5.88 6.91 -38.76
N THR A 85 -5.06 6.03 -39.31
CA THR A 85 -4.31 4.93 -38.67
C THR A 85 -4.80 4.58 -37.26
N LEU A 86 -5.65 3.55 -37.11
CA LEU A 86 -6.04 2.92 -35.83
C LEU A 86 -4.84 2.76 -34.88
N THR A 87 -3.67 2.54 -35.46
CA THR A 87 -2.33 2.61 -34.88
C THR A 87 -2.10 3.83 -33.98
N ASP A 88 -2.42 5.04 -34.45
CA ASP A 88 -2.21 6.32 -33.74
C ASP A 88 -3.17 6.45 -32.56
N MET A 89 -4.43 6.03 -32.72
CA MET A 89 -5.41 6.03 -31.62
C MET A 89 -4.99 5.06 -30.50
N ILE A 90 -4.42 3.91 -30.85
CA ILE A 90 -3.87 2.94 -29.89
C ILE A 90 -2.64 3.51 -29.20
N ASP A 91 -1.75 4.18 -29.94
CA ASP A 91 -0.54 4.78 -29.39
C ASP A 91 -0.88 5.93 -28.43
N GLU A 92 -1.90 6.73 -28.75
CA GLU A 92 -2.42 7.77 -27.86
C GLU A 92 -3.05 7.18 -26.60
N LEU A 93 -3.87 6.12 -26.72
CA LEU A 93 -4.45 5.45 -25.55
C LEU A 93 -3.37 4.80 -24.67
N ALA A 94 -2.35 4.18 -25.27
CA ALA A 94 -1.23 3.60 -24.52
C ALA A 94 -0.48 4.69 -23.72
N ALA A 95 -0.21 5.84 -24.34
CA ALA A 95 0.40 6.98 -23.66
C ALA A 95 -0.48 7.51 -22.51
N GLN A 96 -1.81 7.56 -22.71
CA GLN A 96 -2.75 7.96 -21.66
C GLN A 96 -2.74 6.97 -20.48
N VAL A 97 -2.71 5.66 -20.76
CA VAL A 97 -2.64 4.62 -19.71
C VAL A 97 -1.33 4.73 -18.93
N GLU A 98 -0.19 4.88 -19.60
CA GLU A 98 1.11 5.07 -18.95
C GLU A 98 1.13 6.30 -18.04
N GLN A 99 0.54 7.41 -18.49
CA GLN A 99 0.39 8.61 -17.66
C GLN A 99 -0.47 8.35 -16.42
N ARG A 100 -1.60 7.66 -16.57
CA ARG A 100 -2.49 7.36 -15.44
C ARG A 100 -1.85 6.41 -14.43
N GLU A 101 -1.04 5.45 -14.88
CA GLU A 101 -0.28 4.58 -13.98
C GLU A 101 0.70 5.38 -13.10
N LEU A 102 1.41 6.36 -13.68
CA LEU A 102 2.32 7.23 -12.92
C LEU A 102 1.56 8.07 -11.89
N GLU A 103 0.43 8.67 -12.28
CA GLU A 103 -0.41 9.47 -11.39
C GLU A 103 -0.94 8.64 -10.21
N LEU A 104 -1.44 7.43 -10.48
CA LEU A 104 -1.94 6.52 -9.46
C LEU A 104 -0.83 6.03 -8.52
N GLY A 105 0.38 5.78 -9.04
CA GLY A 105 1.53 5.44 -8.21
C GLY A 105 1.96 6.57 -7.27
N VAL A 106 1.84 7.83 -7.68
CA VAL A 106 2.09 8.98 -6.79
C VAL A 106 1.01 9.06 -5.70
N LEU A 107 -0.26 8.92 -6.07
CA LEU A 107 -1.37 8.94 -5.11
C LEU A 107 -1.22 7.84 -4.05
N GLU A 108 -0.86 6.64 -4.48
CA GLU A 108 -0.59 5.50 -3.60
C GLU A 108 0.50 5.83 -2.58
N ASN A 109 1.62 6.40 -3.02
CA ASN A 109 2.70 6.81 -2.11
C ASN A 109 2.26 7.86 -1.10
N VAL A 110 1.40 8.81 -1.50
CA VAL A 110 0.84 9.82 -0.59
C VAL A 110 -0.07 9.17 0.47
N ILE A 111 -0.95 8.25 0.07
CA ILE A 111 -1.85 7.53 0.98
C ILE A 111 -1.04 6.67 1.97
N LEU A 112 -0.06 5.92 1.48
CA LEU A 112 0.83 5.09 2.30
C LEU A 112 1.60 5.93 3.31
N SER A 113 2.19 7.04 2.85
CA SER A 113 2.94 7.95 3.71
C SER A 113 2.04 8.54 4.81
N ARG A 114 0.82 8.95 4.46
CA ARG A 114 -0.15 9.46 5.42
C ARG A 114 -0.56 8.40 6.44
N ASN A 115 -0.91 7.19 5.98
CA ASN A 115 -1.34 6.10 6.85
C ASN A 115 -0.22 5.69 7.81
N LEU A 116 1.01 5.54 7.31
CA LEU A 116 2.18 5.27 8.15
C LEU A 116 2.41 6.37 9.18
N SER A 117 2.32 7.65 8.76
CA SER A 117 2.47 8.81 9.65
C SER A 117 1.42 8.80 10.78
N GLU A 118 0.17 8.46 10.47
CA GLU A 118 -0.91 8.32 11.46
C GLU A 118 -0.64 7.18 12.43
N GLN A 119 -0.15 6.03 11.97
CA GLN A 119 0.16 4.87 12.83
C GLN A 119 1.35 5.09 13.77
N ILE A 120 2.38 5.83 13.34
CA ILE A 120 3.59 6.08 14.15
C ILE A 120 3.45 7.29 15.08
N ARG A 121 2.40 8.11 14.90
CA ARG A 121 2.17 9.30 15.73
C ARG A 121 1.51 8.89 17.05
N PRO A 122 2.15 9.09 18.22
CA PRO A 122 1.55 8.78 19.51
C PRO A 122 0.26 9.59 19.73
N GLY A 123 -0.85 8.90 19.98
CA GLY A 123 -2.17 9.50 20.18
C GLY A 123 -2.98 8.79 21.27
N GLY A 124 -3.86 9.52 21.94
CA GLY A 124 -4.73 8.98 22.99
C GLY A 124 -4.03 8.82 24.35
N ARG A 125 -4.61 8.00 25.23
CA ARG A 125 -4.12 7.75 26.60
C ARG A 125 -3.56 6.34 26.69
N PRO A 126 -2.39 6.12 27.31
CA PRO A 126 -1.80 4.79 27.45
C PRO A 126 -2.51 3.90 28.49
N VAL A 127 -3.59 4.38 29.13
CA VAL A 127 -4.35 3.64 30.15
C VAL A 127 -5.83 3.58 29.77
N LEU A 128 -6.44 2.40 29.94
CA LEU A 128 -7.87 2.19 29.64
C LEU A 128 -8.81 2.85 30.67
N ALA A 129 -8.36 2.96 31.93
CA ALA A 129 -9.10 3.60 33.02
C ALA A 129 -8.14 4.26 34.03
N GLY A 130 -8.52 5.42 34.56
CA GLY A 130 -7.72 6.21 35.50
C GLY A 130 -7.69 7.70 35.17
N TRP A 131 -7.18 8.52 36.09
CA TRP A 131 -7.08 9.97 35.95
C TRP A 131 -5.62 10.43 35.84
N ILE A 132 -5.41 11.65 35.33
CA ILE A 132 -4.08 12.27 35.33
C ILE A 132 -3.81 12.72 36.76
N SER A 133 -2.78 12.16 37.38
CA SER A 133 -2.35 12.56 38.74
C SER A 133 -1.33 13.71 38.70
N SER A 134 -0.58 13.86 37.62
CA SER A 134 0.34 14.97 37.41
C SER A 134 0.51 15.30 35.93
N TYR A 135 0.47 16.57 35.58
CA TYR A 135 0.77 17.07 34.25
C TYR A 135 2.29 17.21 34.03
N PHE A 136 2.69 17.36 32.76
CA PHE A 136 4.04 17.74 32.38
C PHE A 136 4.33 19.20 32.75
N GLY A 137 5.57 19.50 33.15
CA GLY A 137 6.02 20.86 33.43
C GLY A 137 6.56 21.06 34.84
N SER A 138 6.79 22.32 35.20
CA SER A 138 7.39 22.68 36.50
C SER A 138 6.33 22.70 37.61
N ARG A 139 6.66 22.08 38.74
CA ARG A 139 5.85 22.07 39.97
C ARG A 139 6.73 22.27 41.18
N SER A 140 6.19 22.83 42.26
CA SER A 140 6.89 22.82 43.55
C SER A 140 6.92 21.40 44.09
N ASP A 141 8.12 20.92 44.42
CA ASP A 141 8.32 19.62 45.04
C ASP A 141 7.66 19.62 46.44
N PRO A 142 6.74 18.69 46.71
CA PRO A 142 5.95 18.71 47.95
C PRO A 142 6.77 18.36 49.21
N PHE A 143 8.01 17.89 49.06
CA PHE A 143 8.87 17.51 50.18
C PHE A 143 9.99 18.53 50.45
N THR A 144 10.47 19.19 49.40
CA THR A 144 11.62 20.10 49.48
C THR A 144 11.25 21.56 49.19
N GLY A 145 10.07 21.83 48.62
CA GLY A 145 9.59 23.18 48.28
C GLY A 145 10.26 23.79 47.05
N TYR A 146 11.30 23.18 46.49
CA TYR A 146 11.99 23.64 45.29
C TYR A 146 11.21 23.31 44.02
N THR A 147 11.45 24.06 42.94
CA THR A 147 10.86 23.78 41.63
C THR A 147 11.43 22.49 41.06
N ALA A 148 10.60 21.46 40.96
CA ALA A 148 10.89 20.21 40.26
C ALA A 148 10.23 20.23 38.87
N HIS A 149 10.97 19.81 37.84
CA HIS A 149 10.44 19.72 36.49
C HIS A 149 10.01 18.29 36.17
N HIS A 150 8.71 18.10 35.95
CA HIS A 150 8.11 16.82 35.64
C HIS A 150 8.23 16.53 34.13
N LYS A 151 9.03 15.53 33.78
CA LYS A 151 9.37 15.14 32.40
C LYS A 151 8.33 14.24 31.71
N GLY A 152 7.14 14.12 32.27
CA GLY A 152 6.09 13.23 31.76
C GLY A 152 4.70 13.63 32.25
N ILE A 153 3.71 12.80 31.93
CA ILE A 153 2.36 12.88 32.48
C ILE A 153 2.13 11.59 33.26
N ASP A 154 1.70 11.72 34.50
CA ASP A 154 1.43 10.57 35.37
C ASP A 154 -0.05 10.21 35.30
N PHE A 155 -0.32 8.92 35.13
CA PHE A 155 -1.68 8.36 35.18
C PHE A 155 -1.81 7.50 36.43
N ALA A 156 -2.78 7.85 37.29
CA ALA A 156 -3.15 7.05 38.46
C ALA A 156 -4.32 6.12 38.10
N GLY A 157 -4.20 4.86 38.52
CA GLY A 157 -5.20 3.83 38.28
C GLY A 157 -5.09 2.71 39.32
N ARG A 158 -5.99 1.73 39.23
CA ARG A 158 -5.96 0.55 40.10
C ARG A 158 -4.68 -0.25 39.85
N ALA A 159 -4.12 -0.84 40.89
CA ALA A 159 -2.97 -1.73 40.76
C ALA A 159 -3.29 -2.87 39.77
N GLY A 160 -2.43 -3.05 38.77
CA GLY A 160 -2.62 -4.06 37.71
C GLY A 160 -3.48 -3.61 36.53
N ALA A 161 -3.85 -2.33 36.43
CA ALA A 161 -4.52 -1.80 35.25
C ALA A 161 -3.67 -2.00 33.98
N GLU A 162 -4.33 -2.35 32.88
CA GLU A 162 -3.69 -2.58 31.59
C GLU A 162 -3.17 -1.28 30.99
N VAL A 163 -1.98 -1.35 30.41
CA VAL A 163 -1.33 -0.25 29.70
C VAL A 163 -1.18 -0.62 28.24
N VAL A 164 -1.67 0.25 27.37
CA VAL A 164 -1.75 0.04 25.93
C VAL A 164 -0.77 0.95 25.20
N ALA A 165 -0.31 0.50 24.03
CA ALA A 165 0.53 1.32 23.15
C ALA A 165 -0.34 2.40 22.48
N VAL A 166 0.18 3.63 22.44
CA VAL A 166 -0.49 4.80 21.84
C VAL A 166 -0.10 5.04 20.38
N ALA A 167 0.79 4.21 19.83
CA ALA A 167 1.19 4.18 18.42
C ALA A 167 1.93 2.87 18.09
N ALA A 168 2.08 2.54 16.81
CA ALA A 168 2.80 1.37 16.34
C ALA A 168 4.32 1.49 16.53
N GLY A 169 4.99 0.47 17.08
CA GLY A 169 6.44 0.52 17.28
C GLY A 169 7.05 -0.77 17.81
N VAL A 170 8.38 -0.77 17.96
CA VAL A 170 9.15 -1.93 18.44
C VAL A 170 9.73 -1.65 19.82
N VAL A 171 9.61 -2.62 20.73
CA VAL A 171 10.21 -2.55 22.06
C VAL A 171 11.69 -2.88 21.97
N THR A 172 12.55 -1.91 22.27
CA THR A 172 14.01 -2.11 22.27
C THR A 172 14.59 -2.38 23.65
N TRP A 173 13.82 -2.12 24.72
CA TRP A 173 14.28 -2.33 26.09
C TRP A 173 13.11 -2.58 27.06
N SER A 174 13.27 -3.55 27.97
CA SER A 174 12.37 -3.74 29.12
C SER A 174 13.09 -4.28 30.36
N ARG A 175 13.24 -3.45 31.40
CA ARG A 175 13.80 -3.83 32.72
C ARG A 175 13.26 -2.94 33.84
N GLU A 176 13.41 -3.38 35.09
CA GLU A 176 13.18 -2.56 36.28
C GLU A 176 14.29 -1.51 36.46
N ARG A 177 13.92 -0.31 36.93
CA ARG A 177 14.84 0.83 37.16
C ARG A 177 14.49 1.55 38.46
N TYR A 178 15.51 1.85 39.26
CA TYR A 178 15.36 2.60 40.51
C TYR A 178 14.99 4.07 40.24
N GLY A 179 14.17 4.67 41.10
CA GLY A 179 13.73 6.08 41.00
C GLY A 179 12.41 6.34 40.27
N TYR A 180 11.81 5.33 39.63
CA TYR A 180 10.54 5.46 38.90
C TYR A 180 9.39 4.61 39.50
N GLY A 181 9.65 3.91 40.62
CA GLY A 181 8.74 2.92 41.22
C GLY A 181 9.14 1.46 40.95
N ARG A 182 8.42 0.49 41.53
CA ARG A 182 8.59 -0.95 41.24
C ARG A 182 7.75 -1.31 40.01
N GLY A 183 8.38 -1.29 38.83
CA GLY A 183 7.76 -1.70 37.57
C GLY A 183 8.81 -2.00 36.51
N GLN A 184 8.52 -2.97 35.65
CA GLN A 184 9.29 -3.16 34.41
C GLN A 184 8.87 -2.06 33.43
N TYR A 185 9.77 -1.11 33.17
CA TYR A 185 9.51 -0.05 32.19
C TYR A 185 9.76 -0.60 30.80
N ARG A 186 8.83 -0.34 29.87
CA ARG A 186 8.94 -0.72 28.46
C ARG A 186 9.09 0.57 27.66
N TYR A 187 10.27 0.82 27.12
CA TYR A 187 10.50 1.97 26.24
C TYR A 187 10.17 1.59 24.80
N LEU A 188 9.24 2.33 24.19
CA LEU A 188 9.04 2.35 22.75
C LEU A 188 9.79 3.58 22.22
N ARG A 189 10.91 3.36 21.53
CA ARG A 189 11.66 4.45 20.88
C ARG A 189 11.10 4.62 19.47
N TYR A 190 10.33 5.67 19.25
CA TYR A 190 9.99 6.14 17.91
C TYR A 190 11.16 6.98 17.36
N PRO A 191 11.40 7.01 16.03
CA PRO A 191 12.22 8.04 15.41
C PRO A 191 11.45 9.38 15.40
N CYS A 192 11.22 9.96 16.58
CA CYS A 192 10.70 11.32 16.80
C CYS A 192 11.11 11.77 18.23
N PRO A 193 11.35 13.07 18.52
CA PRO A 193 12.09 13.49 19.71
C PRO A 193 11.28 13.48 21.03
N THR A 194 10.21 12.68 21.16
CA THR A 194 9.35 12.70 22.34
C THR A 194 9.41 11.38 23.13
N TRP A 195 9.92 11.51 24.36
CA TRP A 195 10.15 10.44 25.31
C TRP A 195 8.86 10.06 26.03
N PHE A 196 8.31 8.87 25.77
CA PHE A 196 7.20 8.31 26.55
C PHE A 196 7.73 7.42 27.68
N ASN A 197 7.36 7.75 28.92
CA ASN A 197 7.59 6.95 30.12
C ASN A 197 6.24 6.73 30.81
N ALA A 198 5.58 5.60 30.54
CA ALA A 198 4.50 5.10 31.37
C ALA A 198 4.27 3.62 31.04
N CYS A 199 4.65 2.70 31.94
CA CYS A 199 4.09 1.35 31.96
C CYS A 199 4.56 0.53 33.17
N GLY A 200 3.63 -0.03 33.94
CA GLY A 200 3.86 -1.09 34.91
C GLY A 200 2.95 -2.29 34.60
N ARG A 201 3.57 -3.49 34.62
CA ARG A 201 3.05 -4.87 34.49
C ARG A 201 2.50 -5.34 33.12
N ARG A 202 3.03 -6.49 32.69
CA ARG A 202 2.53 -7.36 31.60
C ARG A 202 1.22 -8.05 32.00
N SER A 203 0.28 -8.17 31.08
CA SER A 203 -0.36 -9.46 30.80
C SER A 203 0.37 -10.07 29.59
N MET A 204 0.86 -11.30 29.74
CA MET A 204 1.34 -12.13 28.64
C MET A 204 0.22 -13.12 28.34
N ALA A 205 -0.41 -12.98 27.19
CA ALA A 205 -1.15 -14.07 26.57
C ALA A 205 -0.43 -14.44 25.27
N SER A 206 0.44 -15.45 25.34
CA SER A 206 0.60 -16.38 24.23
C SER A 206 1.06 -17.73 24.76
N SER A 207 0.20 -18.70 24.51
CA SER A 207 0.41 -20.12 24.67
C SER A 207 1.57 -20.61 23.83
N ALA A 208 2.55 -21.25 24.45
CA ALA A 208 3.37 -22.27 23.81
C ALA A 208 3.56 -23.41 24.82
N ARG A 209 2.70 -24.44 24.70
CA ARG A 209 3.01 -25.77 25.24
C ARG A 209 4.16 -26.32 24.40
N SER A 210 5.30 -26.61 25.01
CA SER A 210 6.24 -27.58 24.43
C SER A 210 5.78 -28.99 24.80
N PRO A 211 5.68 -29.92 23.83
CA PRO A 211 5.49 -31.34 24.09
C PRO A 211 6.84 -32.04 24.34
N HIS A 212 6.83 -33.00 25.27
CA HIS A 212 7.69 -34.19 25.41
C HIS A 212 9.18 -34.19 25.05
N ASP A 213 10.03 -34.53 26.05
CA ASP A 213 10.95 -35.71 26.09
C ASP A 213 11.47 -35.77 27.55
N GLY A 214 11.54 -36.85 28.34
CA GLY A 214 11.73 -38.26 28.06
C GLY A 214 13.15 -38.67 28.50
N ARG A 215 13.25 -39.39 29.65
CA ARG A 215 14.44 -40.07 30.23
C ARG A 215 15.48 -39.13 30.87
N ASN A 216 16.12 -39.45 32.00
CA ASN A 216 16.42 -40.72 32.67
C ASN A 216 16.33 -40.54 34.19
#